data_AF-A0A662MDY6-F1
#
_entry.id   AF-A0A662MDY6-F1
#
_cell.length_a   1.000
_cell.length_b   1.000
_cell.length_c   1.000
_cell.angle_alpha   90.00
_cell.angle_beta   90.00
_cell.angle_gamma   90.00
#
_symmetry.space_group_name_H-M   'P 1'
#
loop_
_entity.id
_entity.type
_entity.pdbx_description
1 polymer ?
#
loop_
_entity_poly.entity_id
_entity_poly.type
_entity_poly.pdbx_seq_one_letter_code
_entity_poly.pdbx_strand_id
1 'polypeptide(L)'
;MMSMSPKGVLLAMYHTIISSSVLRFLFPILVYGLFLAVIYLYDYDLFIKTTILVGTYVFTPMGLEIAVPLGIFTLKLKPLHVFFSLVFTDVIVATFIMWNLPILKKVPGLGKILMMIEEKGKKSFEKSKKLAGTTFAGLILFVAIPIQGTGAISGSILGTLIGFPQHLILIAVVSGTSLRLVVYLMTILGILHIVF
;
A
#
# COMPACT_ATOMS: atom_id res chain seq x y z
N MET A 1 13.03 35.55 16.85
CA MET A 1 12.93 34.19 16.30
C MET A 1 11.88 34.21 15.20
N MET A 2 12.25 34.04 13.93
CA MET A 2 11.25 33.94 12.85
C MET A 2 10.44 32.66 13.05
N SER A 3 9.15 32.79 13.35
CA SER A 3 8.24 31.65 13.44
C SER A 3 8.10 31.02 12.06
N MET A 4 8.57 29.78 11.89
CA MET A 4 8.36 29.04 10.65
C MET A 4 6.86 28.79 10.44
N SER A 5 6.39 28.94 9.21
CA SER A 5 5.01 28.60 8.86
C SER A 5 4.78 27.09 9.02
N PRO A 6 3.53 26.63 9.27
CA PRO A 6 3.23 25.20 9.38
C PRO A 6 3.70 24.37 8.17
N LYS A 7 3.62 24.94 6.96
CA LYS A 7 4.16 24.31 5.74
C LYS A 7 5.68 24.17 5.78
N GLY A 8 6.38 25.20 6.27
CA GLY A 8 7.83 25.19 6.42
C GLY A 8 8.30 24.12 7.41
N VAL A 9 7.56 23.92 8.51
CA VAL A 9 7.85 22.86 9.48
C VAL A 9 7.68 21.47 8.87
N LEU A 10 6.56 21.23 8.16
CA LEU A 10 6.30 19.94 7.50
C LEU A 10 7.37 19.60 6.45
N LEU A 11 7.78 20.57 5.64
CA LEU A 11 8.85 20.39 4.65
C LEU A 11 10.18 20.07 5.32
N ALA A 12 10.53 20.80 6.39
CA ALA A 12 11.76 20.54 7.14
C ALA A 12 11.77 19.12 7.73
N MET A 13 10.67 18.69 8.35
CA MET A 13 10.52 17.33 8.88
C MET A 13 10.68 16.27 7.79
N TYR A 14 10.02 16.47 6.65
CA TYR A 14 10.14 15.57 5.50
C TYR A 14 11.60 15.45 5.03
N HIS A 15 12.31 16.57 4.85
CA HIS A 15 13.71 16.54 4.42
C HIS A 15 14.62 15.84 5.44
N THR A 16 14.42 16.07 6.73
CA THR A 16 15.17 15.38 7.79
C THR A 16 14.94 13.87 7.73
N ILE A 17 13.68 13.42 7.60
CA ILE A 17 13.35 11.99 7.51
C ILE A 17 14.02 11.36 6.29
N ILE A 18 13.90 11.97 5.11
CA ILE A 18 14.45 11.43 3.86
C ILE A 18 15.98 11.40 3.86
N SER A 19 16.64 12.35 4.52
CA SER A 19 18.12 12.41 4.57
C SER A 19 18.76 11.25 5.34
N SER A 20 18.04 10.64 6.28
CA SER A 20 18.55 9.55 7.12
C SER A 20 18.00 8.19 6.65
N SER A 21 18.88 7.23 6.38
CA SER A 21 18.46 5.85 6.09
C SER A 21 17.71 5.22 7.26
N VAL A 22 18.10 5.54 8.49
CA VAL A 22 17.44 5.04 9.71
C VAL A 22 16.03 5.59 9.83
N LEU A 23 15.83 6.90 9.60
CA LEU A 23 14.50 7.51 9.70
C LEU A 23 13.58 7.04 8.56
N ARG A 24 14.09 6.89 7.33
CA ARG A 24 13.34 6.32 6.22
C ARG A 24 12.81 4.91 6.51
N PHE A 25 13.56 4.14 7.30
CA PHE A 25 13.18 2.79 7.70
C PHE A 25 12.21 2.80 8.88
N LEU A 26 12.55 3.50 9.96
CA LEU A 26 11.78 3.48 11.21
C LEU A 26 10.47 4.28 11.12
N PHE A 27 10.42 5.38 10.38
CA PHE A 27 9.27 6.27 10.38
C PHE A 27 7.96 5.57 9.94
N PRO A 28 7.90 4.84 8.81
CA PRO A 28 6.69 4.11 8.43
C PRO A 28 6.27 3.07 9.49
N ILE A 29 7.23 2.40 10.13
CA ILE A 29 6.99 1.40 11.19
C ILE A 29 6.41 2.08 12.43
N LEU A 30 6.97 3.22 12.85
CA LEU A 30 6.49 3.97 14.00
C LEU A 30 5.09 4.53 13.77
N VAL A 31 4.81 5.04 12.57
CA VAL A 31 3.47 5.51 12.19
C VAL A 31 2.45 4.37 12.23
N TYR A 32 2.84 3.18 11.76
CA TYR A 32 1.98 2.00 11.85
C TYR A 32 1.77 1.52 13.29
N GLY A 33 2.84 1.51 14.08
CA GLY A 33 2.78 1.17 15.50
C GLY A 33 1.88 2.12 16.28
N LEU A 34 1.94 3.42 15.97
CA LEU A 34 1.03 4.42 16.54
C LEU A 34 -0.43 4.16 16.15
N PHE A 35 -0.70 3.82 14.88
CA PHE A 35 -2.04 3.43 14.44
C PHE A 35 -2.59 2.25 15.25
N LEU A 36 -1.80 1.19 15.44
CA LEU A 36 -2.20 0.05 16.27
C LEU A 36 -2.34 0.41 17.76
N ALA A 37 -1.47 1.25 18.29
CA ALA A 37 -1.54 1.72 19.68
C ALA A 37 -2.81 2.54 19.95
N VAL A 38 -3.22 3.40 19.00
CA VAL A 38 -4.48 4.14 19.10
C VAL A 38 -5.68 3.19 19.12
N ILE A 39 -5.69 2.16 18.28
CA ILE A 39 -6.75 1.14 18.31
C ILE A 39 -6.72 0.37 19.63
N TYR A 40 -5.55 -0.01 20.13
CA TYR A 40 -5.40 -0.70 21.41
C TYR A 40 -6.00 0.10 22.57
N LEU A 41 -5.74 1.41 22.62
CA LEU A 41 -6.27 2.29 23.66
C LEU A 41 -7.79 2.55 23.51
N TYR A 42 -8.32 2.43 22.30
CA TYR A 42 -9.75 2.62 22.02
C TYR A 42 -10.57 1.36 22.31
N ASP A 43 -10.15 0.22 21.76
CA ASP A 43 -10.83 -1.07 21.89
C ASP A 43 -9.82 -2.21 21.64
N TYR A 44 -9.56 -2.99 22.70
CA TYR A 44 -8.61 -4.09 22.66
C TYR A 44 -9.04 -5.24 21.72
N ASP A 45 -10.34 -5.55 21.63
CA ASP A 45 -10.83 -6.58 20.70
C ASP A 45 -10.66 -6.13 19.25
N LEU A 46 -10.96 -4.86 18.97
CA LEU A 46 -10.72 -4.26 17.66
C LEU A 46 -9.22 -4.27 17.31
N PHE A 47 -8.34 -4.02 18.28
CA PHE A 47 -6.89 -4.10 18.09
C PHE A 47 -6.43 -5.50 17.69
N ILE A 48 -6.87 -6.54 18.39
CA ILE A 48 -6.52 -7.93 18.08
C ILE A 48 -7.00 -8.29 16.67
N LYS A 49 -8.27 -8.00 16.35
CA LYS A 49 -8.84 -8.28 15.02
C LYS A 49 -8.11 -7.51 13.91
N THR A 50 -7.78 -6.24 14.13
CA THR A 50 -7.02 -5.43 13.17
C THR A 50 -5.61 -5.98 12.96
N THR A 51 -4.95 -6.40 14.03
CA THR A 51 -3.61 -6.98 13.97
C THR A 51 -3.62 -8.29 13.17
N ILE A 52 -4.62 -9.16 13.39
CA ILE A 52 -4.79 -10.41 12.62
C ILE A 52 -5.08 -10.11 11.15
N LEU A 53 -5.98 -9.16 10.86
CA LEU A 53 -6.33 -8.74 9.50
C LEU A 53 -5.09 -8.28 8.73
N VAL A 54 -4.33 -7.37 9.32
CA VAL A 54 -3.13 -6.77 8.71
C VAL A 54 -2.01 -7.79 8.59
N GLY A 55 -1.76 -8.59 9.64
CA GLY A 55 -0.76 -9.64 9.60
C GLY A 55 -1.06 -10.64 8.47
N THR A 56 -2.32 -11.02 8.32
CA THR A 56 -2.75 -11.86 7.18
C THR A 56 -2.48 -11.17 5.85
N TYR A 57 -2.88 -9.90 5.70
CA TYR A 57 -2.67 -9.15 4.47
C TYR A 57 -1.19 -9.04 4.06
N VAL A 58 -0.30 -8.77 5.02
CA VAL A 58 1.13 -8.56 4.77
C VAL A 58 1.89 -9.86 4.55
N PHE A 59 1.55 -10.94 5.27
CA PHE A 59 2.32 -12.18 5.26
C PHE A 59 1.75 -13.27 4.34
N THR A 60 0.64 -13.03 3.64
CA THR A 60 0.07 -13.99 2.69
C THR A 60 0.30 -13.59 1.23
N PRO A 61 0.55 -14.55 0.31
CA PRO A 61 0.73 -14.24 -1.11
C PRO A 61 -0.55 -13.71 -1.80
N MET A 62 -1.72 -14.10 -1.31
CA MET A 62 -3.05 -13.67 -1.79
C MET A 62 -3.63 -12.68 -0.78
N GLY A 63 -2.97 -11.51 -0.69
CA GLY A 63 -3.18 -10.55 0.39
C GLY A 63 -4.65 -10.18 0.58
N LEU A 64 -5.27 -9.49 -0.38
CA LEU A 64 -6.65 -9.00 -0.22
C LEU A 64 -7.67 -10.13 -0.30
N GLU A 65 -7.37 -11.13 -1.13
CA GLU A 65 -8.26 -12.25 -1.39
C GLU A 65 -8.44 -13.14 -0.15
N ILE A 66 -7.47 -13.14 0.77
CA ILE A 66 -7.58 -13.80 2.07
C ILE A 66 -7.98 -12.82 3.17
N ALA A 67 -7.40 -11.62 3.20
CA ALA A 67 -7.60 -10.67 4.29
C ALA A 67 -9.04 -10.13 4.33
N VAL A 68 -9.64 -9.81 3.19
CA VAL A 68 -11.00 -9.23 3.19
C VAL A 68 -12.05 -10.24 3.67
N PRO A 69 -12.13 -11.48 3.14
CA PRO A 69 -13.10 -12.46 3.65
C PRO A 69 -12.85 -12.79 5.12
N LEU A 70 -11.59 -12.92 5.54
CA LEU A 70 -11.23 -13.12 6.94
C LEU A 70 -11.74 -11.98 7.83
N GLY A 71 -11.51 -10.74 7.42
CA GLY A 71 -11.95 -9.54 8.14
C GLY A 71 -13.46 -9.49 8.34
N ILE A 72 -14.22 -9.74 7.28
CA ILE A 72 -15.69 -9.62 7.30
C ILE A 72 -16.34 -10.85 7.95
N PHE A 73 -16.00 -12.05 7.51
CA PHE A 73 -16.73 -13.25 7.87
C PHE A 73 -16.25 -13.90 9.16
N THR A 74 -14.94 -13.90 9.41
CA THR A 74 -14.35 -14.56 10.58
C THR A 74 -14.20 -13.58 11.73
N LEU A 75 -13.57 -12.43 11.48
CA LEU A 75 -13.30 -11.42 12.50
C LEU A 75 -14.49 -10.50 12.78
N LYS A 76 -15.54 -10.57 11.95
CA LYS A 76 -16.77 -9.77 12.05
C LYS A 76 -16.50 -8.26 12.10
N LEU A 77 -15.45 -7.81 11.42
CA LEU A 77 -15.13 -6.39 11.30
C LEU A 77 -16.11 -5.72 10.34
N LYS A 78 -16.43 -4.45 10.62
CA LYS A 78 -17.23 -3.62 9.71
C LYS A 78 -16.46 -3.46 8.37
N PRO A 79 -17.14 -3.54 7.21
CA PRO A 79 -16.49 -3.36 5.90
C PRO A 79 -15.64 -2.09 5.79
N LEU A 80 -16.12 -0.99 6.37
CA LEU A 80 -15.41 0.28 6.35
C LEU A 80 -14.09 0.22 7.14
N HIS A 81 -14.05 -0.51 8.26
CA HIS A 81 -12.82 -0.69 9.05
C HIS A 81 -11.79 -1.52 8.27
N VAL A 82 -12.23 -2.60 7.63
CA VAL A 82 -11.37 -3.41 6.75
C VAL A 82 -10.82 -2.56 5.61
N PHE A 83 -11.67 -1.80 4.94
CA PHE A 83 -11.29 -0.91 3.85
C PHE A 83 -10.17 0.06 4.27
N PHE A 84 -10.40 0.86 5.32
CA PHE A 84 -9.42 1.86 5.74
C PHE A 84 -8.15 1.25 6.31
N SER A 85 -8.23 0.14 7.03
CA SER A 85 -7.05 -0.54 7.56
C SER A 85 -6.13 -1.04 6.44
N LEU A 86 -6.70 -1.61 5.38
CA LEU A 86 -5.92 -2.14 4.26
C LEU A 86 -5.38 -1.03 3.34
N VAL A 87 -6.16 0.02 3.05
CA VAL A 87 -5.66 1.20 2.33
C VAL A 87 -4.52 1.88 3.11
N PHE A 88 -4.67 2.06 4.42
CA PHE A 88 -3.63 2.65 5.25
C PHE A 88 -2.37 1.79 5.27
N THR A 89 -2.52 0.46 5.36
CA THR A 89 -1.40 -0.47 5.27
C THR A 89 -0.65 -0.32 3.95
N ASP A 90 -1.37 -0.23 2.83
CA ASP A 90 -0.76 -0.03 1.51
C ASP A 90 -0.03 1.31 1.37
N VAL A 91 -0.54 2.38 1.97
CA VAL A 91 0.15 3.68 2.03
C VAL A 91 1.47 3.56 2.77
N ILE A 92 1.48 2.88 3.92
CA ILE A 92 2.67 2.71 4.75
C ILE A 92 3.69 1.81 4.06
N VAL A 93 3.24 0.71 3.46
CA VAL A 93 4.08 -0.19 2.67
C VAL A 93 4.67 0.54 1.46
N ALA A 94 3.87 1.26 0.69
CA ALA A 94 4.35 2.03 -0.46
C ALA A 94 5.38 3.10 -0.04
N THR A 95 5.13 3.81 1.06
CA THR A 95 6.08 4.78 1.63
C THR A 95 7.41 4.11 2.00
N PHE A 96 7.35 3.00 2.71
CA PHE A 96 8.52 2.23 3.10
C PHE A 96 9.32 1.76 1.86
N ILE A 97 8.64 1.22 0.85
CA ILE A 97 9.27 0.74 -0.38
C ILE A 97 9.93 1.90 -1.14
N MET A 98 9.22 2.99 -1.40
CA MET A 98 9.76 4.14 -2.14
C MET A 98 11.02 4.71 -1.49
N TRP A 99 11.00 4.88 -0.16
CA TRP A 99 12.11 5.49 0.57
C TRP A 99 13.32 4.58 0.70
N ASN A 100 13.09 3.27 0.73
CA ASN A 100 14.14 2.27 0.95
C ASN A 100 14.51 1.49 -0.32
N LEU A 101 13.91 1.77 -1.49
CA LEU A 101 14.15 1.03 -2.73
C LEU A 101 15.65 0.86 -3.08
N PRO A 102 16.51 1.90 -2.97
CA PRO A 102 17.94 1.73 -3.25
C PRO A 102 18.65 0.75 -2.30
N ILE A 103 18.16 0.63 -1.06
CA ILE A 103 18.67 -0.31 -0.05
C ILE A 103 18.10 -1.70 -0.32
N LEU A 104 16.79 -1.80 -0.56
CA LEU A 104 16.09 -3.06 -0.87
C LEU A 104 16.69 -3.77 -2.08
N LYS A 105 17.14 -3.01 -3.10
CA LYS A 105 17.88 -3.53 -4.27
C LYS A 105 19.18 -4.27 -3.93
N LYS A 106 19.80 -3.97 -2.79
CA LYS A 106 21.08 -4.55 -2.36
C LYS A 106 20.92 -5.76 -1.44
N VAL A 107 19.70 -6.07 -1.00
CA VAL A 107 19.46 -7.19 -0.07
C VAL A 107 19.44 -8.50 -0.85
N PRO A 108 20.27 -9.50 -0.47
CA PRO A 108 20.26 -10.82 -1.12
C PRO A 108 18.89 -11.50 -0.97
N GLY A 109 18.37 -12.06 -2.06
CA GLY A 109 17.03 -12.68 -2.12
C GLY A 109 15.91 -11.74 -2.60
N LEU A 110 15.93 -10.47 -2.21
CA LEU A 110 14.97 -9.45 -2.68
C LEU A 110 15.11 -9.13 -4.18
N GLY A 111 16.29 -9.38 -4.76
CA GLY A 111 16.52 -9.27 -6.20
C GLY A 111 15.57 -10.12 -7.05
N LYS A 112 15.15 -11.31 -6.59
CA LYS A 112 14.19 -12.16 -7.32
C LYS A 112 12.80 -11.54 -7.40
N ILE A 113 12.33 -10.92 -6.31
CA ILE A 113 11.05 -10.22 -6.28
C ILE A 113 11.10 -9.00 -7.20
N LEU A 114 12.21 -8.24 -7.15
CA LEU A 114 12.39 -7.08 -8.02
C LEU A 114 12.43 -7.47 -9.49
N MET A 115 13.19 -8.51 -9.86
CA MET A 115 13.22 -9.05 -11.22
C MET A 115 11.84 -9.53 -11.66
N MET A 116 11.09 -10.22 -10.79
CA MET A 116 9.73 -10.64 -11.11
C MET A 116 8.80 -9.45 -11.38
N ILE A 117 8.91 -8.37 -10.59
CA ILE A 117 8.12 -7.15 -10.77
C ILE A 117 8.57 -6.39 -12.03
N GLU A 118 9.86 -6.35 -12.32
CA GLU A 118 10.39 -5.72 -13.54
C GLU A 118 9.98 -6.51 -14.80
N GLU A 119 9.96 -7.84 -14.77
CA GLU A 119 9.60 -8.67 -15.93
C GLU A 119 8.08 -8.82 -16.11
N LYS A 120 7.37 -9.23 -15.05
CA LYS A 120 5.91 -9.46 -15.09
C LYS A 120 5.12 -8.17 -14.89
N GLY A 121 5.56 -7.34 -13.95
CA GLY A 121 4.91 -6.08 -13.63
C GLY A 121 5.01 -5.08 -14.77
N LYS A 122 6.14 -4.95 -15.47
CA LYS A 122 6.25 -4.05 -16.64
C LYS A 122 5.30 -4.43 -17.76
N LYS A 123 5.17 -5.71 -18.10
CA LYS A 123 4.21 -6.18 -19.12
C LYS A 123 2.76 -5.87 -18.72
N SER A 124 2.41 -6.11 -17.45
CA SER A 124 1.08 -5.79 -16.93
C SER A 124 0.83 -4.28 -16.86
N PHE A 125 1.85 -3.50 -16.53
CA PHE A 125 1.81 -2.04 -16.53
C PHE A 125 1.61 -1.47 -17.93
N GLU A 126 2.32 -1.96 -18.95
CA GLU A 126 2.11 -1.50 -20.33
C GLU A 126 0.69 -1.79 -20.83
N LYS A 127 0.10 -2.94 -20.45
CA LYS A 127 -1.32 -3.22 -20.72
C LYS A 127 -2.23 -2.21 -20.02
N SER A 128 -1.97 -1.95 -18.74
CA SER A 128 -2.74 -1.00 -17.93
C SER A 128 -2.65 0.43 -18.48
N LYS A 129 -1.43 0.86 -18.84
CA LYS A 129 -1.16 2.16 -19.48
C LYS A 129 -1.84 2.29 -20.83
N LYS A 130 -1.78 1.25 -21.68
CA LYS A 130 -2.48 1.24 -22.97
C LYS A 130 -3.99 1.38 -22.78
N LEU A 131 -4.57 0.70 -21.79
CA LEU A 131 -6.00 0.78 -21.50
C LEU A 131 -6.40 2.15 -20.92
N ALA A 132 -5.58 2.71 -20.03
CA ALA A 132 -5.87 3.95 -19.32
C ALA A 132 -5.52 5.23 -20.11
N GLY A 133 -4.80 5.11 -21.24
CA GLY A 133 -4.44 6.23 -22.12
C GLY A 133 -3.33 7.16 -21.62
N THR A 134 -2.99 7.14 -20.32
CA THR A 134 -1.88 7.91 -19.74
C THR A 134 -1.03 7.05 -18.81
N THR A 135 0.24 7.41 -18.64
CA THR A 135 1.17 6.69 -17.74
C THR A 135 0.71 6.71 -16.29
N PHE A 136 0.15 7.84 -15.82
CA PHE A 136 -0.31 7.97 -14.44
C PHE A 136 -1.60 7.17 -14.17
N ALA A 137 -2.60 7.29 -15.05
CA ALA A 137 -3.81 6.47 -14.94
C ALA A 137 -3.50 4.98 -15.12
N GLY A 138 -2.50 4.65 -15.95
CA GLY A 138 -1.97 3.30 -16.08
C GLY A 138 -1.40 2.75 -14.76
N LEU A 139 -0.79 3.59 -13.93
CA LEU A 139 -0.29 3.20 -12.62
C LEU A 139 -1.43 2.95 -11.62
N ILE A 140 -2.44 3.82 -11.60
CA ILE A 140 -3.66 3.62 -10.80
C ILE A 140 -4.30 2.29 -11.18
N LEU A 141 -4.52 2.07 -12.47
CA LEU A 141 -5.16 0.87 -12.97
C LEU A 141 -4.32 -0.39 -12.70
N PHE A 142 -2.99 -0.30 -12.87
CA PHE A 142 -2.09 -1.39 -12.51
C PHE A 142 -2.23 -1.78 -11.03
N VAL A 143 -2.30 -0.80 -10.12
CA VAL A 143 -2.57 -1.06 -8.69
C VAL A 143 -4.00 -1.55 -8.46
N ALA A 144 -4.98 -1.18 -9.28
CA ALA A 144 -6.36 -1.63 -9.09
C ALA A 144 -6.60 -3.09 -9.52
N ILE A 145 -5.92 -3.57 -10.55
CA ILE A 145 -6.19 -4.89 -11.15
C ILE A 145 -5.84 -6.02 -10.16
N PRO A 146 -6.74 -6.99 -9.89
CA PRO A 146 -6.51 -8.08 -8.94
C PRO A 146 -5.69 -9.22 -9.57
N ILE A 147 -4.46 -8.91 -10.01
CA ILE A 147 -3.51 -9.91 -10.54
C ILE A 147 -2.36 -10.05 -9.54
N GLN A 148 -1.95 -11.28 -9.22
CA GLN A 148 -0.77 -11.50 -8.40
C GLN A 148 0.47 -10.80 -8.98
N GLY A 149 1.20 -10.06 -8.13
CA GLY A 149 2.33 -9.24 -8.57
C GLY A 149 1.95 -7.82 -9.00
N THR A 150 0.69 -7.40 -8.81
CA THR A 150 0.25 -6.00 -8.84
C THR A 150 -0.07 -5.51 -7.41
N GLY A 151 -0.47 -4.25 -7.24
CA GLY A 151 -0.84 -3.67 -5.94
C GLY A 151 0.22 -2.71 -5.41
N ALA A 152 0.14 -2.35 -4.12
CA ALA A 152 0.95 -1.27 -3.55
C ALA A 152 2.47 -1.51 -3.63
N ILE A 153 2.95 -2.73 -3.36
CA ILE A 153 4.38 -3.07 -3.44
C ILE A 153 4.88 -2.90 -4.88
N SER A 154 4.29 -3.62 -5.83
CA SER A 154 4.73 -3.56 -7.23
C SER A 154 4.50 -2.18 -7.85
N GLY A 155 3.40 -1.52 -7.51
CA GLY A 155 3.06 -0.18 -8.00
C GLY A 155 4.03 0.88 -7.49
N SER A 156 4.42 0.81 -6.22
CA SER A 156 5.42 1.73 -5.66
C SER A 156 6.82 1.49 -6.23
N ILE A 157 7.22 0.23 -6.48
CA ILE A 157 8.47 -0.10 -7.18
C ILE A 157 8.44 0.47 -8.60
N LEU A 158 7.45 0.09 -9.41
CA LEU A 158 7.35 0.53 -10.81
C LEU A 158 7.23 2.05 -10.92
N GLY A 159 6.41 2.68 -10.08
CA GLY A 159 6.27 4.13 -10.04
C GLY A 159 7.61 4.82 -9.75
N THR A 160 8.39 4.28 -8.81
CA THR A 160 9.72 4.80 -8.48
C THR A 160 10.71 4.58 -9.63
N LEU A 161 10.69 3.42 -10.29
CA LEU A 161 11.57 3.12 -11.44
C LEU A 161 11.25 3.96 -12.67
N ILE A 162 9.97 4.29 -12.89
CA ILE A 162 9.52 5.21 -13.95
C ILE A 162 9.92 6.67 -13.64
N GLY A 163 10.19 6.99 -12.37
CA GLY A 163 10.57 8.33 -11.93
C GLY A 163 9.38 9.22 -11.58
N PHE A 164 8.23 8.64 -11.20
CA PHE A 164 7.13 9.44 -10.65
C PHE A 164 7.55 10.10 -9.33
N PRO A 165 7.11 11.35 -9.07
CA PRO A 165 7.27 11.94 -7.75
C PRO A 165 6.46 11.15 -6.71
N GLN A 166 6.99 11.08 -5.48
CA GLN A 166 6.45 10.21 -4.43
C GLN A 166 4.96 10.43 -4.14
N HIS A 167 4.49 11.68 -4.17
CA HIS A 167 3.07 11.98 -3.93
C HIS A 167 2.15 11.39 -5.00
N LEU A 168 2.58 11.34 -6.27
CA LEU A 168 1.79 10.70 -7.34
C LEU A 168 1.77 9.18 -7.16
N ILE A 169 2.88 8.57 -6.72
CA ILE A 169 2.90 7.14 -6.40
C ILE A 169 1.92 6.84 -5.26
N LEU A 170 1.90 7.64 -4.20
CA LEU A 170 0.95 7.48 -3.09
C LEU A 170 -0.50 7.67 -3.54
N ILE A 171 -0.79 8.69 -4.35
CA ILE A 171 -2.14 8.88 -4.92
C ILE A 171 -2.53 7.66 -5.75
N ALA A 172 -1.62 7.14 -6.58
CA ALA A 172 -1.91 5.96 -7.38
C ALA A 172 -2.16 4.71 -6.54
N VAL A 173 -1.41 4.54 -5.45
CA VAL A 173 -1.60 3.46 -4.47
C VAL A 173 -2.96 3.59 -3.79
N VAL A 174 -3.29 4.75 -3.23
CA VAL A 174 -4.57 4.99 -2.57
C VAL A 174 -5.73 4.75 -3.52
N SER A 175 -5.70 5.36 -4.71
CA SER A 175 -6.78 5.24 -5.69
C SER A 175 -6.93 3.80 -6.20
N GLY A 176 -5.81 3.15 -6.53
CA GLY A 176 -5.83 1.78 -7.06
C GLY A 176 -6.29 0.76 -6.02
N THR A 177 -5.73 0.81 -4.81
CA THR A 177 -6.12 -0.09 -3.70
C THR A 177 -7.58 0.15 -3.31
N SER A 178 -8.03 1.40 -3.26
CA SER A 178 -9.44 1.73 -3.00
C SER A 178 -10.36 1.13 -4.05
N LEU A 179 -10.05 1.30 -5.34
CA LEU A 179 -10.84 0.72 -6.43
C LEU A 179 -10.89 -0.81 -6.32
N ARG A 180 -9.75 -1.44 -6.07
CA ARG A 180 -9.64 -2.89 -5.90
C ARG A 180 -10.50 -3.38 -4.73
N LEU A 181 -10.42 -2.73 -3.58
CA LEU A 181 -11.19 -3.08 -2.39
C LEU A 181 -12.69 -2.87 -2.57
N VAL A 182 -13.11 -1.78 -3.24
CA VAL A 182 -14.53 -1.54 -3.54
C VAL A 182 -15.08 -2.69 -4.40
N VAL A 183 -14.37 -3.07 -5.47
CA VAL A 183 -14.79 -4.18 -6.33
C VAL A 183 -14.88 -5.48 -5.51
N TYR A 184 -13.87 -5.77 -4.69
CA TYR A 184 -13.83 -7.00 -3.90
C TYR A 184 -14.94 -7.06 -2.84
N LEU A 185 -15.20 -5.95 -2.15
CA LEU A 185 -16.30 -5.83 -1.19
C LEU A 185 -17.67 -5.96 -1.88
N MET A 186 -17.86 -5.36 -3.06
CA MET A 186 -19.07 -5.52 -3.86
C MET A 186 -19.30 -6.98 -4.28
N THR A 187 -18.22 -7.70 -4.63
CA THR A 187 -18.30 -9.13 -4.95
C THR A 187 -18.74 -9.95 -3.73
N ILE A 188 -18.11 -9.71 -2.58
CA ILE A 188 -18.42 -10.43 -1.33
C ILE A 188 -19.85 -10.18 -0.85
N LEU A 189 -20.35 -8.95 -1.01
CA LEU A 189 -21.71 -8.57 -0.63
C LEU A 189 -22.77 -9.05 -1.62
N GLY A 190 -22.39 -9.75 -2.69
CA GLY A 190 -23.31 -10.27 -3.71
C GLY A 190 -23.86 -9.20 -4.66
N ILE A 191 -23.27 -8.00 -4.67
CA ILE A 191 -23.64 -6.91 -5.59
C ILE A 191 -23.04 -7.16 -6.98
N LEU A 192 -21.84 -7.78 -7.03
CA LEU A 192 -21.16 -8.18 -8.26
C LEU A 192 -20.90 -9.68 -8.26
N HIS A 193 -21.27 -10.37 -9.35
CA HIS A 193 -20.90 -11.78 -9.57
C HIS A 193 -19.65 -11.87 -10.44
N ILE A 194 -18.50 -11.45 -9.90
CA ILE A 194 -17.20 -11.62 -10.55
C ILE A 194 -16.42 -12.67 -9.77
N VAL A 195 -16.23 -13.85 -10.36
CA VAL A 195 -15.36 -14.89 -9.82
C VAL A 195 -13.93 -14.55 -10.27
N PHE A 196 -13.06 -14.22 -9.32
CA PHE A 196 -11.63 -14.02 -9.56
C PHE A 196 -10.86 -15.34 -9.49
#